data_AF-A0A1V6FTN3-F1
#
_entry.id   AF-A0A1V6FTN3-F1
#
_cell.length_a   1.000
_cell.length_b   1.000
_cell.length_c   1.000
_cell.angle_alpha   90.00
_cell.angle_beta   90.00
_cell.angle_gamma   90.00
#
_symmetry.space_group_name_H-M   'P 1'
#
loop_
_entity.id
_entity.type
_entity.pdbx_description
1 polymer ?
#
loop_
_entity_poly.entity_id
_entity_poly.type
_entity_poly.pdbx_seq_one_letter_code
_entity_poly.pdbx_strand_id
1 'polypeptide(L)'
;MTLGKKIYQLWKQASHRGYADGLPVSGTTIEDLDKDHLGEFYLRNRGQSLDEALKKDGITIGQMLNKLGLACEERLNLAGLLMFGRNPQRFRPALVIKAVSFSGNNPKAGKYRDSEDIGGCIRDLHKGAMSFLTRNLHQLQGEREFNTQADTEIPFVVLQELVINMLLRRDYFLAEPWRIMIFDDRVELISPGALPSNLTVENMRRGVSIIRNPTITSFATKELPYRGVGIGILRALSKVPDLELESNQQANLFTVRIPRRIE
;
A
#
# COMPACT_ATOMS: atom_id res chain seq x y z
N MET A 1 -14.55 -23.56 -11.65
CA MET A 1 -14.56 -22.16 -11.16
C MET A 1 -15.60 -22.06 -10.05
N THR A 2 -15.23 -21.74 -8.81
CA THR A 2 -16.15 -21.71 -7.65
C THR A 2 -17.21 -20.61 -7.79
N LEU A 3 -18.42 -20.85 -7.30
CA LEU A 3 -19.57 -19.92 -7.39
C LEU A 3 -19.22 -18.50 -6.91
N GLY A 4 -18.42 -18.38 -5.84
CA GLY A 4 -17.93 -17.10 -5.33
C GLY A 4 -17.04 -16.32 -6.31
N LYS A 5 -16.18 -17.00 -7.10
CA LYS A 5 -15.37 -16.33 -8.13
C LYS A 5 -16.25 -15.82 -9.29
N LYS A 6 -17.34 -16.53 -9.61
CA LYS A 6 -18.29 -16.12 -10.65
C LYS A 6 -19.14 -14.93 -10.19
N ILE A 7 -19.60 -14.91 -8.94
CA ILE A 7 -20.29 -13.75 -8.35
C ILE A 7 -19.35 -12.54 -8.26
N TYR A 8 -18.09 -12.74 -7.88
CA TYR A 8 -17.08 -11.67 -7.86
C TYR A 8 -16.85 -11.05 -9.25
N GLN A 9 -16.71 -11.88 -10.29
CA GLN A 9 -16.56 -11.41 -11.67
C GLN A 9 -17.81 -10.68 -12.17
N LEU A 10 -19.01 -11.20 -11.85
CA LEU A 10 -20.28 -10.57 -12.19
C LEU A 10 -20.48 -9.25 -11.43
N TRP A 11 -20.04 -9.13 -10.19
CA TRP A 11 -20.11 -7.89 -9.42
C TRP A 11 -19.14 -6.85 -9.97
N LYS A 12 -17.91 -7.25 -10.33
CA LYS A 12 -16.91 -6.41 -11.02
C LYS A 12 -17.38 -5.95 -12.41
N GLN A 13 -18.11 -6.82 -13.12
CA GLN A 13 -18.74 -6.51 -14.40
C GLN A 13 -20.05 -5.73 -14.22
N ALA A 14 -20.78 -5.83 -13.11
CA ALA A 14 -21.96 -5.01 -12.84
C ALA A 14 -21.59 -3.62 -12.31
N SER A 15 -20.44 -3.50 -11.63
CA SER A 15 -19.88 -2.26 -11.11
C SER A 15 -19.21 -1.40 -12.21
N HIS A 16 -19.87 -1.25 -13.36
CA HIS A 16 -19.43 -0.41 -14.50
C HIS A 16 -19.17 1.08 -14.17
N ARG A 17 -19.08 1.49 -12.88
CA ARG A 17 -18.80 2.86 -12.44
C ARG A 17 -17.91 3.04 -11.20
N GLY A 18 -17.34 2.01 -10.57
CA GLY A 18 -16.62 2.20 -9.29
C GLY A 18 -15.31 1.42 -9.13
N TYR A 19 -14.23 2.13 -8.81
CA TYR A 19 -13.01 1.54 -8.25
C TYR A 19 -13.26 1.17 -6.77
N ALA A 20 -12.61 0.12 -6.27
CA ALA A 20 -12.81 -0.39 -4.90
C ALA A 20 -12.62 0.71 -3.83
N ASP A 21 -11.67 1.60 -4.06
CA ASP A 21 -11.32 2.70 -3.16
C ASP A 21 -12.38 3.81 -3.09
N GLY A 22 -13.28 3.90 -4.07
CA GLY A 22 -14.40 4.84 -4.06
C GLY A 22 -15.65 4.33 -3.35
N LEU A 23 -15.69 3.06 -2.93
CA LEU A 23 -16.90 2.45 -2.38
C LEU A 23 -17.11 2.82 -0.90
N PRO A 24 -18.36 3.10 -0.48
CA PRO A 24 -18.68 3.38 0.90
C PRO A 24 -18.32 2.19 1.81
N VAL A 25 -17.76 2.47 2.97
CA VAL A 25 -17.44 1.47 3.99
C VAL A 25 -18.60 1.41 4.98
N SER A 26 -19.32 0.28 4.99
CA SER A 26 -20.41 0.03 5.94
C SER A 26 -19.97 0.22 7.39
N GLY A 27 -20.81 0.92 8.16
CA GLY A 27 -20.58 1.17 9.58
C GLY A 27 -19.74 2.41 9.89
N THR A 28 -19.08 3.02 8.90
CA THR A 28 -18.36 4.28 9.12
C THR A 28 -19.29 5.47 9.16
N THR A 29 -18.87 6.50 9.87
CA THR A 29 -19.43 7.85 9.83
C THR A 29 -18.31 8.87 9.68
N ILE A 30 -18.67 10.14 9.52
CA ILE A 30 -17.72 11.24 9.51
C ILE A 30 -16.89 11.33 10.81
N GLU A 31 -17.39 10.81 11.94
CA GLU A 31 -16.64 10.84 13.21
C GLU A 31 -15.49 9.82 13.28
N ASP A 32 -15.47 8.83 12.38
CA ASP A 32 -14.33 7.91 12.26
C ASP A 32 -13.14 8.55 11.52
N LEU A 33 -13.30 9.77 11.01
CA LEU A 33 -12.25 10.57 10.40
C LEU A 33 -11.31 11.15 11.47
N ASP A 34 -10.02 11.07 11.18
CA ASP A 34 -8.99 11.87 11.82
C ASP A 34 -8.97 13.28 11.20
N LYS A 35 -9.69 14.20 11.83
CA LYS A 35 -9.85 15.59 11.38
C LYS A 35 -8.52 16.36 11.43
N ASP A 36 -7.66 16.04 12.39
CA ASP A 36 -6.36 16.69 12.55
C ASP A 36 -5.42 16.27 11.42
N HIS A 37 -5.34 14.96 11.13
CA HIS A 37 -4.56 14.46 10.01
C HIS A 37 -5.05 15.01 8.67
N LEU A 38 -6.36 15.02 8.42
CA LEU A 38 -6.90 15.64 7.20
C LEU A 38 -6.60 17.14 7.16
N GLY A 39 -6.69 17.85 8.28
CA GLY A 39 -6.39 19.27 8.39
C GLY A 39 -4.95 19.59 8.04
N GLU A 40 -3.99 18.85 8.61
CA GLU A 40 -2.56 18.95 8.29
C GLU A 40 -2.29 18.67 6.80
N PHE A 41 -2.88 17.60 6.27
CA PHE A 41 -2.78 17.26 4.85
C PHE A 41 -3.31 18.39 3.97
N TYR A 42 -4.48 18.92 4.30
CA TYR A 42 -5.14 19.96 3.52
C TYR A 42 -4.30 21.24 3.53
N LEU A 43 -3.84 21.69 4.70
CA LEU A 43 -2.98 22.87 4.84
C LEU A 43 -1.68 22.72 4.04
N ARG A 44 -0.97 21.61 4.21
CA ARG A 44 0.31 21.35 3.50
C ARG A 44 0.16 21.38 1.98
N ASN A 45 -0.98 20.91 1.46
CA ASN A 45 -1.18 20.74 0.02
C ASN A 45 -2.00 21.85 -0.67
N ARG A 46 -2.73 22.66 0.10
CA ARG A 46 -3.59 23.74 -0.42
C ARG A 46 -3.17 25.13 0.03
N GLY A 47 -2.31 25.24 1.05
CA GLY A 47 -1.86 26.53 1.61
C GLY A 47 -2.94 27.27 2.40
N GLN A 48 -4.05 26.61 2.72
CA GLN A 48 -5.17 27.14 3.48
C GLN A 48 -5.63 26.08 4.49
N SER A 49 -6.08 26.49 5.68
CA SER A 49 -6.62 25.53 6.65
C SER A 49 -7.96 24.94 6.17
N LEU A 50 -8.28 23.74 6.66
CA LEU A 50 -9.55 23.08 6.34
C LEU A 50 -10.74 23.92 6.83
N ASP A 51 -10.68 24.47 8.04
CA ASP A 51 -11.77 25.26 8.63
C ASP A 51 -12.07 26.55 7.85
N GLU A 52 -11.04 27.25 7.39
CA GLU A 52 -11.22 28.42 6.53
C GLU A 52 -11.88 28.05 5.19
N ALA A 53 -11.50 26.90 4.61
CA ALA A 53 -12.11 26.41 3.39
C ALA A 53 -13.59 26.05 3.58
N LEU A 54 -13.94 25.38 4.70
CA LEU A 54 -15.32 25.06 5.05
C LEU A 54 -16.18 26.34 5.23
N LYS A 55 -15.65 27.34 5.96
CA LYS A 55 -16.32 28.62 6.17
C LYS A 55 -16.51 29.39 4.87
N LYS A 56 -15.46 29.47 4.03
CA LYS A 56 -15.49 30.18 2.75
C LYS A 56 -16.51 29.59 1.79
N ASP A 57 -16.57 28.27 1.70
CA ASP A 57 -17.49 27.56 0.82
C ASP A 57 -18.91 27.45 1.41
N GLY A 58 -19.08 27.71 2.72
CA GLY A 58 -20.35 27.52 3.42
C GLY A 58 -20.81 26.06 3.48
N ILE A 59 -19.87 25.10 3.56
CA ILE A 59 -20.16 23.66 3.52
C ILE A 59 -19.71 22.94 4.79
N THR A 60 -20.35 21.81 5.07
CA THR A 60 -19.93 20.91 6.15
C THR A 60 -18.71 20.08 5.74
N ILE A 61 -18.01 19.52 6.73
CA ILE A 61 -16.90 18.59 6.47
C ILE A 61 -17.33 17.35 5.67
N GLY A 62 -18.56 16.84 5.88
CA GLY A 62 -19.11 15.73 5.09
C GLY A 62 -19.24 16.11 3.61
N GLN A 63 -19.77 17.30 3.32
CA GLN A 63 -19.84 17.82 1.94
C GLN A 63 -18.45 18.03 1.34
N MET A 64 -17.47 18.51 2.12
CA MET A 64 -16.07 18.61 1.67
C MET A 64 -15.48 17.23 1.34
N LEU A 65 -15.70 16.21 2.17
CA LEU A 65 -15.23 14.86 1.92
C LEU A 65 -15.85 14.25 0.67
N ASN A 66 -17.14 14.51 0.40
CA ASN A 66 -17.79 14.12 -0.85
C ASN A 66 -17.15 14.84 -2.06
N LYS A 67 -16.90 16.16 -1.97
CA LYS A 67 -16.19 16.92 -3.02
C LYS A 67 -14.78 16.36 -3.28
N LEU A 68 -14.08 15.92 -2.23
CA LEU A 68 -12.75 15.31 -2.32
C LEU A 68 -12.78 13.84 -2.77
N GLY A 69 -13.96 13.23 -2.91
CA GLY A 69 -14.11 11.81 -3.24
C GLY A 69 -13.65 10.87 -2.13
N LEU A 70 -13.69 11.29 -0.87
CA LEU A 70 -13.31 10.52 0.32
C LEU A 70 -14.53 9.99 1.12
N ALA A 71 -15.72 10.44 0.77
CA ALA A 71 -16.98 10.00 1.35
C ALA A 71 -18.05 9.82 0.27
N CYS A 72 -19.06 9.03 0.60
CA CYS A 72 -20.30 8.94 -0.13
C CYS A 72 -21.42 9.18 0.88
N GLU A 73 -22.12 10.31 0.72
CA GLU A 73 -23.10 10.80 1.69
C GLU A 73 -22.44 10.99 3.08
N GLU A 74 -22.95 10.35 4.12
CA GLU A 74 -22.45 10.47 5.50
C GLU A 74 -21.40 9.42 5.88
N ARG A 75 -21.01 8.55 4.93
CA ARG A 75 -20.07 7.46 5.18
C ARG A 75 -18.74 7.72 4.49
N LEU A 76 -17.65 7.38 5.17
CA LEU A 76 -16.35 7.34 4.52
C LEU A 76 -16.38 6.24 3.45
N ASN A 77 -15.79 6.54 2.29
CA ASN A 77 -15.42 5.49 1.37
C ASN A 77 -14.08 4.89 1.76
N LEU A 78 -13.67 3.83 1.05
CA LEU A 78 -12.45 3.12 1.41
C LEU A 78 -11.20 4.01 1.33
N ALA A 79 -11.13 4.95 0.38
CA ALA A 79 -10.07 5.94 0.30
C ALA A 79 -10.06 6.89 1.49
N GLY A 80 -11.22 7.45 1.88
CA GLY A 80 -11.35 8.29 3.07
C GLY A 80 -10.90 7.57 4.32
N LEU A 81 -11.35 6.33 4.50
CA LEU A 81 -10.97 5.52 5.65
C LEU A 81 -9.47 5.20 5.67
N LEU A 82 -8.89 4.76 4.55
CA LEU A 82 -7.48 4.33 4.51
C LEU A 82 -6.48 5.47 4.45
N MET A 83 -6.89 6.66 4.01
CA MET A 83 -6.01 7.83 4.00
C MET A 83 -6.08 8.62 5.30
N PHE A 84 -7.26 8.74 5.92
CA PHE A 84 -7.51 9.67 7.03
C PHE A 84 -8.42 9.12 8.14
N GLY A 85 -8.61 7.80 8.23
CA GLY A 85 -9.41 7.18 9.30
C GLY A 85 -8.62 7.01 10.60
N ARG A 86 -9.27 7.18 11.76
CA ARG A 86 -8.63 6.99 13.08
C ARG A 86 -8.23 5.54 13.35
N ASN A 87 -9.06 4.59 12.93
CA ASN A 87 -8.80 3.15 13.09
C ASN A 87 -9.43 2.36 11.93
N PRO A 88 -8.78 2.33 10.74
CA PRO A 88 -9.31 1.65 9.57
C PRO A 88 -9.62 0.17 9.80
N GLN A 89 -8.79 -0.50 10.60
CA GLN A 89 -8.87 -1.93 10.85
C GLN A 89 -10.11 -2.33 11.67
N ARG A 90 -10.75 -1.40 12.40
CA ARG A 90 -12.07 -1.65 13.00
C ARG A 90 -13.11 -2.07 11.97
N PHE A 91 -13.08 -1.45 10.78
CA PHE A 91 -14.04 -1.70 9.70
C PHE A 91 -13.52 -2.68 8.65
N ARG A 92 -12.19 -2.79 8.54
CA ARG A 92 -11.49 -3.65 7.59
C ARG A 92 -10.33 -4.37 8.29
N PRO A 93 -10.59 -5.37 9.15
CA PRO A 93 -9.55 -6.03 9.95
C PRO A 93 -8.44 -6.69 9.12
N ALA A 94 -8.77 -7.11 7.90
CA ALA A 94 -7.81 -7.74 6.99
C ALA A 94 -6.84 -6.74 6.33
N LEU A 95 -7.08 -5.43 6.39
CA LEU A 95 -6.20 -4.42 5.80
C LEU A 95 -5.04 -4.08 6.73
N VAL A 96 -4.24 -5.10 7.01
CA VAL A 96 -3.01 -5.04 7.81
C VAL A 96 -1.86 -5.66 7.03
N ILE A 97 -0.64 -5.28 7.35
CA ILE A 97 0.55 -6.00 6.90
C ILE A 97 0.93 -7.00 7.98
N LYS A 98 1.00 -8.27 7.60
CA LYS A 98 1.58 -9.34 8.41
C LYS A 98 3.06 -9.44 8.07
N ALA A 99 3.93 -8.99 8.96
CA ALA A 99 5.37 -8.96 8.72
C ALA A 99 6.08 -10.01 9.59
N VAL A 100 6.93 -10.84 8.99
CA VAL A 100 7.68 -11.89 9.70
C VAL A 100 9.10 -12.00 9.14
N SER A 101 10.08 -12.05 10.03
CA SER A 101 11.49 -12.31 9.73
C SER A 101 11.85 -13.70 10.24
N PHE A 102 12.02 -14.67 9.33
CA PHE A 102 12.25 -16.09 9.65
C PHE A 102 13.72 -16.39 9.92
N SER A 103 14.02 -17.38 10.77
CA SER A 103 15.37 -17.98 10.80
C SER A 103 15.48 -19.06 9.72
N GLY A 104 16.40 -18.91 8.77
CA GLY A 104 16.51 -19.79 7.61
C GLY A 104 15.53 -19.45 6.48
N ASN A 105 15.48 -20.33 5.49
CA ASN A 105 14.71 -20.14 4.25
C ASN A 105 13.42 -20.96 4.19
N ASN A 106 13.13 -21.74 5.25
CA ASN A 106 11.95 -22.59 5.33
C ASN A 106 10.90 -21.99 6.30
N PRO A 107 9.77 -21.44 5.80
CA PRO A 107 8.75 -20.86 6.66
C PRO A 107 8.08 -21.90 7.59
N LYS A 108 8.15 -23.20 7.26
CA LYS A 108 7.56 -24.29 8.06
C LYS A 108 8.39 -24.65 9.30
N ALA A 109 9.63 -24.15 9.40
CA ALA A 109 10.48 -24.42 10.55
C ALA A 109 9.97 -23.77 11.85
N GLY A 110 9.02 -22.83 11.76
CA GLY A 110 8.33 -22.22 12.91
C GLY A 110 9.17 -21.26 13.74
N LYS A 111 10.43 -20.98 13.35
CA LYS A 111 11.32 -20.03 14.04
C LYS A 111 11.37 -18.70 13.32
N TYR A 112 11.12 -17.61 14.04
CA TYR A 112 11.24 -16.24 13.55
C TYR A 112 12.09 -15.39 14.51
N ARG A 113 12.81 -14.42 13.95
CA ARG A 113 13.59 -13.40 14.64
C ARG A 113 12.74 -12.22 15.10
N ASP A 114 11.77 -11.84 14.26
CA ASP A 114 10.87 -10.71 14.50
C ASP A 114 9.53 -10.95 13.79
N SER A 115 8.44 -10.41 14.34
CA SER A 115 7.11 -10.46 13.74
C SER A 115 6.27 -9.27 14.19
N GLU A 116 5.51 -8.67 13.28
CA GLU A 116 4.65 -7.52 13.58
C GLU A 116 3.38 -7.53 12.73
N ASP A 117 2.27 -7.16 13.35
CA ASP A 117 1.02 -6.81 12.68
C ASP A 117 0.95 -5.28 12.54
N ILE A 118 1.12 -4.77 11.33
CA ILE A 118 1.14 -3.33 11.08
C ILE A 118 -0.22 -2.88 10.56
N GLY A 119 -0.88 -1.99 11.30
CA GLY A 119 -2.17 -1.38 10.96
C GLY A 119 -2.09 0.13 10.75
N GLY A 120 -3.22 0.80 10.79
CA GLY A 120 -3.37 2.24 10.57
C GLY A 120 -3.74 2.60 9.12
N CYS A 121 -3.58 3.88 8.80
CA CYS A 121 -3.77 4.41 7.46
C CYS A 121 -2.59 4.05 6.54
N ILE A 122 -2.70 4.36 5.25
CA ILE A 122 -1.66 4.09 4.25
C ILE A 122 -0.30 4.67 4.64
N ARG A 123 -0.26 5.85 5.30
CA ARG A 123 0.98 6.44 5.83
C ARG A 123 1.62 5.57 6.92
N ASP A 124 0.80 4.97 7.79
CA ASP A 124 1.25 4.18 8.93
C ASP A 124 1.70 2.80 8.45
N LEU A 125 0.91 2.19 7.55
CA LEU A 125 1.26 0.95 6.87
C LEU A 125 2.61 1.08 6.15
N HIS A 126 2.82 2.19 5.42
CA HIS A 126 4.10 2.47 4.76
C HIS A 126 5.23 2.64 5.77
N LYS A 127 5.05 3.50 6.79
CA LYS A 127 6.07 3.77 7.81
C LYS A 127 6.46 2.51 8.57
N GLY A 128 5.48 1.72 9.02
CA GLY A 128 5.68 0.47 9.73
C GLY A 128 6.36 -0.58 8.85
N ALA A 129 5.96 -0.72 7.59
CA ALA A 129 6.62 -1.63 6.65
C ALA A 129 8.10 -1.28 6.44
N MET A 130 8.38 0.01 6.20
CA MET A 130 9.75 0.48 6.03
C MET A 130 10.57 0.27 7.30
N SER A 131 10.02 0.55 8.49
CA SER A 131 10.69 0.31 9.77
C SER A 131 10.96 -1.17 10.03
N PHE A 132 9.99 -2.04 9.73
CA PHE A 132 10.15 -3.50 9.86
C PHE A 132 11.25 -4.01 8.94
N LEU A 133 11.26 -3.57 7.67
CA LEU A 133 12.27 -3.96 6.71
C LEU A 133 13.67 -3.48 7.12
N THR A 134 13.85 -2.19 7.43
CA THR A 134 15.18 -1.64 7.71
C THR A 134 15.80 -2.18 9.00
N ARG A 135 15.00 -2.53 10.01
CA ARG A 135 15.52 -3.12 11.27
C ARG A 135 15.85 -4.60 11.16
N ASN A 136 15.29 -5.32 10.17
CA ASN A 136 15.49 -6.75 9.97
C ASN A 136 16.45 -7.09 8.83
N LEU A 137 16.84 -6.11 8.02
CA LEU A 137 17.83 -6.25 6.96
C LEU A 137 19.22 -5.86 7.47
N HIS A 138 20.25 -6.50 6.93
CA HIS A 138 21.62 -6.20 7.30
C HIS A 138 21.99 -4.77 6.88
N GLN A 139 22.64 -4.06 7.79
CA GLN A 139 23.24 -2.76 7.53
C GLN A 139 24.64 -3.00 6.97
N LEU A 140 24.88 -2.53 5.74
CA LEU A 140 26.19 -2.53 5.12
C LEU A 140 26.96 -1.33 5.67
N GLN A 141 27.86 -1.60 6.61
CA GLN A 141 28.81 -0.61 7.09
C GLN A 141 29.93 -0.48 6.04
N GLY A 142 29.70 0.31 4.99
CA GLY A 142 30.75 0.69 4.06
C GLY A 142 31.77 1.65 4.69
N GLU A 143 32.82 2.00 3.95
CA GLU A 143 33.78 3.07 4.28
C GLU A 143 33.15 4.47 4.13
N ARG A 144 32.06 4.77 4.85
CA ARG A 144 31.40 6.09 4.80
C ARG A 144 31.45 6.81 6.13
N GLU A 145 31.35 8.14 6.06
CA GLU A 145 31.34 9.02 7.22
C GLU A 145 30.26 8.63 8.24
N PHE A 146 30.58 8.82 9.52
CA PHE A 146 29.77 8.45 10.69
C PHE A 146 28.30 8.94 10.67
N ASN A 147 27.99 9.97 9.87
CA ASN A 147 26.65 10.57 9.75
C ASN A 147 25.88 10.15 8.49
N THR A 148 26.38 9.19 7.70
CA THR A 148 25.64 8.68 6.54
C THR A 148 24.71 7.55 6.97
N GLN A 149 23.43 7.61 6.57
CA GLN A 149 22.51 6.50 6.78
C GLN A 149 23.11 5.22 6.16
N ALA A 150 23.35 4.19 6.97
CA ALA A 150 23.94 2.94 6.49
C ALA A 150 23.08 2.38 5.34
N ASP A 151 23.73 1.97 4.26
CA ASP A 151 23.05 1.29 3.16
C ASP A 151 22.59 -0.07 3.69
N THR A 152 21.33 -0.44 3.48
CA THR A 152 20.88 -1.80 3.77
C THR A 152 21.26 -2.71 2.61
N GLU A 153 21.36 -4.01 2.86
CA GLU A 153 21.66 -5.01 1.81
C GLU A 153 20.70 -4.96 0.61
N ILE A 154 19.49 -4.39 0.81
CA ILE A 154 18.59 -3.98 -0.27
C ILE A 154 18.46 -2.46 -0.20
N PRO A 155 18.76 -1.70 -1.27
CA PRO A 155 18.72 -0.24 -1.23
C PRO A 155 17.37 0.31 -0.75
N PHE A 156 17.39 1.28 0.16
CA PHE A 156 16.18 1.87 0.76
C PHE A 156 15.14 2.32 -0.28
N VAL A 157 15.62 2.92 -1.37
CA VAL A 157 14.76 3.37 -2.48
C VAL A 157 14.03 2.22 -3.19
N VAL A 158 14.63 1.03 -3.26
CA VAL A 158 14.00 -0.17 -3.83
C VAL A 158 12.88 -0.64 -2.90
N LEU A 159 13.16 -0.76 -1.60
CA LEU A 159 12.16 -1.12 -0.59
C LEU A 159 10.98 -0.14 -0.63
N GLN A 160 11.26 1.16 -0.66
CA GLN A 160 10.24 2.20 -0.72
C GLN A 160 9.33 2.05 -1.96
N GLU A 161 9.91 1.90 -3.16
CA GLU A 161 9.12 1.74 -4.38
C GLU A 161 8.24 0.48 -4.34
N LEU A 162 8.77 -0.63 -3.82
CA LEU A 162 8.06 -1.90 -3.78
C LEU A 162 6.96 -1.91 -2.72
N VAL A 163 7.19 -1.35 -1.53
CA VAL A 163 6.17 -1.19 -0.48
C VAL A 163 5.04 -0.29 -0.98
N ILE A 164 5.37 0.84 -1.62
CA ILE A 164 4.34 1.74 -2.17
C ILE A 164 3.54 1.03 -3.27
N ASN A 165 4.17 0.29 -4.17
CA ASN A 165 3.44 -0.48 -5.17
C ASN A 165 2.55 -1.54 -4.54
N MET A 166 3.04 -2.26 -3.52
CA MET A 166 2.28 -3.26 -2.78
C MET A 166 1.00 -2.66 -2.17
N LEU A 167 1.08 -1.47 -1.57
CA LEU A 167 -0.06 -0.78 -0.95
C LEU A 167 -1.04 -0.18 -1.97
N LEU A 168 -0.53 0.53 -2.98
CA LEU A 168 -1.37 1.30 -3.91
C LEU A 168 -1.97 0.45 -5.03
N ARG A 169 -1.36 -0.69 -5.39
CA ARG A 169 -1.83 -1.57 -6.48
C ARG A 169 -2.62 -2.77 -6.00
N ARG A 170 -2.83 -2.92 -4.69
CA ARG A 170 -3.62 -4.01 -4.10
C ARG A 170 -5.04 -4.08 -4.67
N ASP A 171 -5.57 -5.29 -4.83
CA ASP A 171 -6.99 -5.52 -5.13
C ASP A 171 -7.87 -5.44 -3.87
N TYR A 172 -8.27 -4.23 -3.48
CA TYR A 172 -9.00 -3.96 -2.23
C TYR A 172 -10.38 -4.62 -2.11
N PHE A 173 -10.87 -5.34 -3.12
CA PHE A 173 -12.03 -6.20 -2.98
C PHE A 173 -11.77 -7.46 -2.14
N LEU A 174 -10.51 -7.88 -2.03
CA LEU A 174 -10.13 -9.07 -1.27
C LEU A 174 -10.01 -8.75 0.22
N ALA A 175 -10.44 -9.65 1.09
CA ALA A 175 -10.30 -9.55 2.54
C ALA A 175 -9.07 -10.33 3.06
N GLU A 176 -7.89 -10.05 2.48
CA GLU A 176 -6.63 -10.70 2.86
C GLU A 176 -5.56 -9.67 3.25
N PRO A 177 -4.64 -10.00 4.17
CA PRO A 177 -3.56 -9.09 4.52
C PRO A 177 -2.49 -9.03 3.44
N TRP A 178 -1.75 -7.93 3.43
CA TRP A 178 -0.42 -7.93 2.82
C TRP A 178 0.52 -8.78 3.66
N ARG A 179 1.57 -9.32 3.05
CA ARG A 179 2.60 -10.05 3.79
C ARG A 179 3.98 -9.54 3.43
N ILE A 180 4.82 -9.35 4.45
CA ILE A 180 6.25 -9.10 4.31
C ILE A 180 6.94 -10.30 4.95
N MET A 181 7.71 -11.06 4.17
CA MET A 181 8.41 -12.25 4.65
C MET A 181 9.90 -12.09 4.39
N ILE A 182 10.70 -11.99 5.44
CA ILE A 182 12.16 -11.89 5.34
C ILE A 182 12.75 -13.26 5.67
N PHE A 183 13.46 -13.85 4.72
CA PHE A 183 14.23 -15.09 4.85
C PHE A 183 15.71 -14.76 4.81
N ASP A 184 16.59 -15.72 5.09
CA ASP A 184 18.04 -15.49 5.02
C ASP A 184 18.52 -15.18 3.60
N ASP A 185 17.89 -15.78 2.58
CA ASP A 185 18.26 -15.62 1.17
C ASP A 185 17.44 -14.57 0.40
N ARG A 186 16.30 -14.11 0.93
CA ARG A 186 15.40 -13.20 0.19
C ARG A 186 14.40 -12.46 1.08
N VAL A 187 13.82 -11.41 0.52
CA VAL A 187 12.60 -10.77 1.02
C VAL A 187 11.47 -11.03 0.03
N GLU A 188 10.29 -11.41 0.53
CA GLU A 188 9.06 -11.51 -0.24
C GLU A 188 8.05 -10.45 0.20
N LEU A 189 7.56 -9.66 -0.76
CA LEU A 189 6.46 -8.71 -0.58
C LEU A 189 5.24 -9.25 -1.34
N ILE A 190 4.21 -9.65 -0.60
CA ILE A 190 3.05 -10.35 -1.14
C ILE A 190 1.82 -9.46 -1.01
N SER A 191 1.25 -9.07 -2.16
CA SER A 191 0.05 -8.24 -2.25
C SER A 191 -1.15 -9.06 -2.74
N PRO A 192 -2.32 -8.95 -2.10
CA PRO A 192 -3.54 -9.56 -2.60
C PRO A 192 -3.97 -8.96 -3.94
N GLY A 193 -4.28 -9.84 -4.90
CA GLY A 193 -4.71 -9.51 -6.25
C GLY A 193 -3.61 -9.70 -7.27
N ALA A 194 -3.77 -10.69 -8.16
CA ALA A 194 -2.91 -10.88 -9.32
C ALA A 194 -2.98 -9.67 -10.28
N LEU A 195 -2.08 -9.58 -11.25
CA LEU A 195 -2.13 -8.51 -12.26
C LEU A 195 -3.47 -8.52 -13.02
N PRO A 196 -4.02 -7.33 -13.37
CA PRO A 196 -5.18 -7.26 -14.26
C PRO A 196 -4.95 -8.03 -15.55
N SER A 197 -6.00 -8.58 -16.16
CA SER A 197 -5.90 -9.43 -17.36
C SER A 197 -5.21 -8.76 -18.56
N ASN A 198 -5.19 -7.43 -18.61
CA ASN A 198 -4.53 -6.63 -19.64
C ASN A 198 -3.10 -6.20 -19.27
N LEU A 199 -2.52 -6.72 -18.20
CA LEU A 199 -1.15 -6.42 -17.77
C LEU A 199 -0.36 -7.70 -17.47
N THR A 200 0.75 -7.87 -18.18
CA THR A 200 1.70 -8.96 -17.95
C THR A 200 2.92 -8.45 -17.18
N VAL A 201 3.67 -9.37 -16.56
CA VAL A 201 4.96 -9.04 -15.93
C VAL A 201 5.94 -8.45 -16.95
N GLU A 202 5.96 -8.97 -18.18
CA GLU A 202 6.80 -8.45 -19.26
C GLU A 202 6.47 -6.99 -19.60
N ASN A 203 5.18 -6.66 -19.77
CA ASN A 203 4.75 -5.29 -20.04
C ASN A 203 5.05 -4.36 -18.87
N MET A 204 4.90 -4.84 -17.63
CA MET A 204 5.31 -4.08 -16.44
C MET A 204 6.81 -3.78 -16.43
N ARG A 205 7.66 -4.74 -16.82
CA ARG A 205 9.11 -4.54 -16.99
C ARG A 205 9.47 -3.56 -18.11
N ARG A 206 8.54 -3.30 -19.04
CA ARG A 206 8.66 -2.25 -20.08
C ARG A 206 8.06 -0.90 -19.65
N GLY A 207 7.56 -0.78 -18.43
CA GLY A 207 7.03 0.47 -17.88
C GLY A 207 5.51 0.64 -18.00
N VAL A 208 4.78 -0.38 -18.47
CA VAL A 208 3.31 -0.33 -18.48
C VAL A 208 2.81 -0.44 -17.04
N SER A 209 2.05 0.55 -16.59
CA SER A 209 1.51 0.62 -15.23
C SER A 209 0.02 0.94 -15.27
N ILE A 210 -0.79 0.15 -14.53
CA ILE A 210 -2.24 0.35 -14.42
C ILE A 210 -2.61 0.79 -13.02
N ILE A 211 -3.31 1.93 -12.90
CA ILE A 211 -3.86 2.43 -11.63
C ILE A 211 -5.11 1.64 -11.27
N ARG A 212 -5.03 0.89 -10.17
CA ARG A 212 -6.14 0.08 -9.64
C ARG A 212 -7.01 0.86 -8.65
N ASN A 213 -6.42 1.80 -7.92
CA ASN A 213 -7.06 2.57 -6.85
C ASN A 213 -6.76 4.07 -7.06
N PRO A 214 -7.45 4.74 -8.00
CA PRO A 214 -7.12 6.10 -8.43
C PRO A 214 -7.31 7.14 -7.34
N THR A 215 -8.35 7.01 -6.50
CA THR A 215 -8.57 7.94 -5.40
C THR A 215 -7.43 7.83 -4.39
N ILE A 216 -7.15 6.63 -3.87
CA ILE A 216 -6.03 6.43 -2.93
C ILE A 216 -4.71 6.91 -3.55
N THR A 217 -4.45 6.57 -4.82
CA THR A 217 -3.23 7.00 -5.53
C THR A 217 -3.12 8.52 -5.60
N SER A 218 -4.22 9.24 -5.86
CA SER A 218 -4.22 10.71 -5.97
C SER A 218 -3.86 11.44 -4.67
N PHE A 219 -4.18 10.84 -3.51
CA PHE A 219 -3.79 11.38 -2.21
C PHE A 219 -2.41 10.87 -1.78
N ALA A 220 -2.08 9.61 -2.10
CA ALA A 220 -0.79 9.02 -1.78
C ALA A 220 0.40 9.75 -2.42
N THR A 221 0.25 10.36 -3.61
CA THR A 221 1.32 11.18 -4.22
C THR A 221 1.68 12.44 -3.43
N LYS A 222 0.80 12.83 -2.50
CA LYS A 222 0.95 13.99 -1.62
C LYS A 222 1.25 13.62 -0.16
N GLU A 223 1.14 12.34 0.16
CA GLU A 223 1.28 11.80 1.52
C GLU A 223 2.49 10.88 1.68
N LEU A 224 2.84 10.15 0.63
CA LEU A 224 3.99 9.25 0.59
C LEU A 224 5.11 9.85 -0.29
N PRO A 225 6.37 9.39 -0.15
CA PRO A 225 7.46 9.75 -1.05
C PRO A 225 7.30 9.08 -2.44
N TYR A 226 6.20 9.39 -3.12
CA TYR A 226 5.73 8.78 -4.36
C TYR A 226 5.29 9.84 -5.37
N ARG A 227 5.76 9.76 -6.61
CA ARG A 227 5.45 10.76 -7.66
C ARG A 227 4.30 10.40 -8.59
N GLY A 228 3.80 9.16 -8.60
CA GLY A 228 2.69 8.78 -9.48
C GLY A 228 3.05 8.43 -10.93
N VAL A 229 4.32 8.57 -11.34
CA VAL A 229 4.74 8.47 -12.76
C VAL A 229 4.65 7.04 -13.33
N GLY A 230 4.56 6.02 -12.48
CA GLY A 230 4.45 4.62 -12.92
C GLY A 230 5.77 3.92 -13.23
N ILE A 231 6.91 4.56 -12.97
CA ILE A 231 8.27 4.01 -13.22
C ILE A 231 8.91 3.31 -12.01
N GLY A 232 8.18 3.15 -10.90
CA GLY A 232 8.73 2.64 -9.64
C GLY A 232 9.36 1.25 -9.76
N ILE A 233 8.68 0.34 -10.47
CA ILE A 233 9.21 -1.00 -10.75
C ILE A 233 10.46 -0.95 -11.63
N LEU A 234 10.53 -0.05 -12.61
CA LEU A 234 11.73 0.11 -13.44
C LEU A 234 12.94 0.60 -12.61
N ARG A 235 12.70 1.51 -11.67
CA ARG A 235 13.74 2.00 -10.74
C ARG A 235 14.20 0.94 -9.75
N ALA A 236 13.29 0.05 -9.33
CA ALA A 236 13.64 -1.10 -8.51
C ALA A 236 14.52 -2.08 -9.30
N LEU A 237 14.11 -2.42 -10.53
CA LEU A 237 14.81 -3.33 -11.43
C LEU A 237 16.20 -2.82 -11.85
N SER A 238 16.37 -1.51 -12.02
CA SER A 238 17.69 -0.97 -12.38
C SER A 238 18.71 -1.07 -11.24
N LYS A 239 18.25 -1.17 -9.98
CA LYS A 239 19.10 -1.32 -8.80
C LYS A 239 19.23 -2.76 -8.32
N VAL A 240 18.22 -3.58 -8.55
CA VAL A 240 18.19 -5.01 -8.24
C VAL A 240 17.74 -5.77 -9.50
N PRO A 241 18.67 -6.07 -10.43
CA PRO A 241 18.34 -6.69 -11.71
C PRO A 241 17.73 -8.09 -11.61
N ASP A 242 18.08 -8.82 -10.56
CA ASP A 242 17.59 -10.16 -10.19
C ASP A 242 16.25 -10.12 -9.40
N LEU A 243 15.61 -8.96 -9.30
CA LEU A 243 14.28 -8.83 -8.72
C LEU A 243 13.25 -9.67 -9.49
N GLU A 244 12.60 -10.58 -8.78
CA GLU A 244 11.57 -11.45 -9.33
C GLU A 244 10.18 -10.85 -9.11
N LEU A 245 9.35 -10.92 -10.15
CA LEU A 245 7.97 -10.45 -10.13
C LEU A 245 7.07 -11.60 -10.58
N GLU A 246 6.22 -12.08 -9.68
CA GLU A 246 5.30 -13.20 -9.94
C GLU A 246 3.85 -12.73 -9.79
N SER A 247 3.04 -13.01 -10.81
CA SER A 247 1.59 -12.82 -10.77
C SER A 247 0.88 -14.16 -10.82
N ASN A 248 0.37 -14.62 -9.68
CA ASN A 248 -0.31 -15.92 -9.59
C ASN A 248 -1.83 -15.75 -9.70
N GLN A 249 -2.39 -16.06 -10.87
CA GLN A 249 -3.84 -15.93 -11.14
C GLN A 249 -4.71 -16.92 -10.34
N GLN A 250 -4.17 -18.09 -10.00
CA GLN A 250 -4.93 -19.11 -9.27
C GLN A 250 -5.10 -18.75 -7.80
N ALA A 251 -3.99 -18.39 -7.15
CA ALA A 251 -3.93 -17.90 -5.77
C ALA A 251 -4.44 -16.45 -5.64
N ASN A 252 -4.54 -15.72 -6.76
CA ASN A 252 -4.90 -14.31 -6.84
C ASN A 252 -3.96 -13.42 -6.00
N LEU A 253 -2.66 -13.59 -6.19
CA LEU A 253 -1.61 -12.86 -5.49
C LEU A 253 -0.61 -12.27 -6.49
N PHE A 254 -0.01 -11.15 -6.11
CA PHE A 254 1.19 -10.63 -6.74
C PHE A 254 2.33 -10.65 -5.72
N THR A 255 3.44 -11.29 -6.08
CA THR A 255 4.60 -11.46 -5.20
C THR A 255 5.82 -10.84 -5.84
N VAL A 256 6.53 -10.01 -5.08
CA VAL A 256 7.87 -9.55 -5.42
C VAL A 256 8.87 -10.28 -4.55
N ARG A 257 9.89 -10.92 -5.14
CA ARG A 257 11.00 -11.51 -4.39
C ARG A 257 12.28 -10.76 -4.67
N ILE A 258 12.93 -10.33 -3.60
CA ILE A 258 14.16 -9.56 -3.61
C ILE A 258 15.26 -10.46 -3.05
N PRO A 259 16.22 -10.94 -3.86
CA PRO A 259 17.36 -11.70 -3.34
C PRO A 259 18.13 -10.87 -2.30
N ARG A 260 18.54 -11.51 -1.20
CA ARG A 260 19.45 -10.92 -0.20
C ARG A 260 20.86 -11.40 -0.53
N ARG A 261 21.74 -10.47 -0.88
CA ARG A 261 23.15 -10.76 -1.10
C ARG A 261 23.88 -10.41 0.19
N ILE A 262 24.16 -11.43 1.00
CA ILE A 262 25.05 -11.31 2.14
C ILE A 262 26.45 -11.55 1.57
N GLU A 263 27.08 -10.48 1.09
CA GLU A 263 28.54 -10.49 0.85
C GLU A 263 29.27 -10.22 2.18
#